data_AF-A0A455T4G5-F1
#
_entry.id   AF-A0A455T4G5-F1
#
_cell.length_a   1.000
_cell.length_b   1.000
_cell.length_c   1.000
_cell.angle_alpha   90.00
_cell.angle_beta   90.00
_cell.angle_gamma   90.00
#
_symmetry.space_group_name_H-M   'P 1'
#
loop_
_entity.id
_entity.type
_entity.pdbx_description
1 polymer ?
#
loop_
_entity_poly.entity_id
_entity_poly.type
_entity_poly.pdbx_seq_one_letter_code
_entity_poly.pdbx_strand_id
1 'polypeptide(L)'
;MTTTFKTNQAIYVTFALHPHGQAGAVCVYWYLNGNSVTNFAFPVRPYSQSGYSYAIYGQPGTGSVDLYWASTTQCTDRVLAQHVTFTVVAG
;
A
#
# COMPACT_ATOMS: atom_id res chain seq x y z
N MET A 1 6.07 14.36 4.63
CA MET A 1 6.09 12.89 4.46
C MET A 1 7.52 12.41 4.60
N THR A 2 7.77 11.38 5.41
CA THR A 2 9.10 10.78 5.55
C THR A 2 9.25 9.67 4.52
N THR A 3 10.34 9.67 3.76
CA THR A 3 10.61 8.70 2.68
C THR A 3 11.83 7.83 2.96
N THR A 4 12.44 7.95 4.14
CA THR A 4 13.58 7.12 4.58
C THR A 4 13.24 6.44 5.89
N PHE A 5 13.35 5.12 5.93
CA PHE A 5 12.99 4.28 7.06
C PHE A 5 14.14 3.32 7.39
N LYS A 6 14.20 2.85 8.63
CA LYS A 6 15.19 1.85 9.05
C LYS A 6 14.67 0.43 8.83
N THR A 7 15.59 -0.52 8.63
CA THR A 7 15.26 -1.95 8.68
C THR A 7 14.59 -2.31 10.02
N ASN A 8 13.69 -3.28 10.00
CA ASN A 8 12.89 -3.75 11.15
C ASN A 8 11.93 -2.71 11.76
N GLN A 9 11.74 -1.55 11.11
CA GLN A 9 10.70 -0.60 11.45
C GLN A 9 9.40 -0.92 10.67
N ALA A 10 8.24 -0.77 11.32
CA ALA A 10 6.97 -0.78 10.61
C ALA A 10 6.82 0.49 9.77
N ILE A 11 6.72 0.31 8.45
CA ILE A 11 6.50 1.39 7.49
C ILE A 11 5.03 1.39 7.12
N TYR A 12 4.35 2.51 7.37
CA TYR A 12 2.92 2.64 7.10
C TYR A 12 2.69 3.43 5.81
N VAL A 13 1.79 2.92 4.97
CA VAL A 13 1.13 3.70 3.93
C VAL A 13 -0.26 4.05 4.43
N THR A 14 -0.60 5.33 4.44
CA THR A 14 -1.93 5.82 4.76
C THR A 14 -2.48 6.57 3.56
N PHE A 15 -3.78 6.46 3.33
CA PHE A 15 -4.43 7.04 2.16
C PHE A 15 -5.85 7.49 2.50
N ALA A 16 -6.25 8.59 1.89
CA ALA A 16 -7.62 9.07 1.94
C ALA A 16 -8.46 8.35 0.89
N LEU A 17 -9.69 7.98 1.26
CA LEU A 17 -10.65 7.31 0.40
C LEU A 17 -11.79 8.28 0.08
N HIS A 18 -12.10 8.37 -1.21
CA HIS A 18 -13.23 9.14 -1.71
C HIS A 18 -14.15 8.21 -2.54
N PRO A 19 -14.85 7.26 -1.90
CA PRO A 19 -15.66 6.26 -2.60
C PRO A 19 -16.93 6.82 -3.25
N HIS A 20 -17.31 8.09 -2.99
CA HIS A 20 -18.50 8.73 -3.57
C HIS A 20 -19.79 7.88 -3.50
N GLY A 21 -20.00 7.16 -2.38
CA GLY A 21 -21.16 6.29 -2.19
C GLY A 21 -21.04 4.89 -2.81
N GLN A 22 -19.90 4.54 -3.41
CA GLN A 22 -19.66 3.25 -4.04
C GLN A 22 -18.83 2.33 -3.14
N ALA A 23 -19.23 1.07 -3.03
CA ALA A 23 -18.40 0.04 -2.42
C ALA A 23 -17.35 -0.45 -3.42
N GLY A 24 -16.23 -0.95 -2.90
CA GLY A 24 -15.18 -1.55 -3.71
C GLY A 24 -14.13 -2.20 -2.82
N ALA A 25 -12.89 -2.22 -3.29
CA ALA A 25 -11.75 -2.68 -2.53
C ALA A 25 -10.51 -1.87 -2.88
N VAL A 26 -9.58 -1.83 -1.93
CA VAL A 26 -8.22 -1.34 -2.17
C VAL A 26 -7.26 -2.51 -2.01
N CYS A 27 -6.33 -2.59 -2.95
CA CYS A 27 -5.30 -3.61 -3.00
C CYS A 27 -3.95 -2.93 -2.91
N VAL A 28 -3.18 -3.25 -1.89
CA VAL A 28 -1.88 -2.64 -1.61
C VAL A 28 -0.79 -3.68 -1.82
N TYR A 29 0.16 -3.39 -2.70
CA TYR A 29 1.27 -4.27 -3.02
C TYR A 29 2.57 -3.59 -2.60
N TRP A 30 3.35 -4.28 -1.78
CA TRP A 30 4.62 -3.80 -1.24
C TRP A 30 5.79 -4.47 -1.97
N TYR A 31 6.78 -3.67 -2.33
CA TYR A 31 7.95 -4.12 -3.07
C TYR A 31 9.24 -3.68 -2.37
N LEU A 32 10.32 -4.44 -2.60
CA LEU A 32 11.69 -4.07 -2.25
C LEU A 32 12.62 -4.42 -3.42
N ASN A 33 13.39 -3.45 -3.89
CA ASN A 33 14.30 -3.60 -5.03
C ASN A 33 13.59 -4.18 -6.27
N GLY A 34 12.33 -3.78 -6.51
CA GLY A 34 11.49 -4.25 -7.61
C GLY A 34 10.82 -5.62 -7.38
N ASN A 35 11.15 -6.33 -6.30
CA ASN A 35 10.56 -7.64 -5.98
C ASN A 35 9.33 -7.49 -5.08
N SER A 36 8.28 -8.26 -5.37
CA SER A 36 7.09 -8.32 -4.50
C SER A 36 7.45 -8.90 -3.14
N VAL A 37 7.04 -8.23 -2.07
CA VAL A 37 7.27 -8.66 -0.68
C VAL A 37 5.98 -9.19 -0.07
N THR A 38 4.93 -8.39 -0.10
CA THR A 38 3.62 -8.76 0.46
C THR A 38 2.53 -7.93 -0.18
N ASN A 39 1.30 -8.39 -0.10
CA ASN A 39 0.14 -7.64 -0.53
C ASN A 39 -1.02 -7.80 0.45
N PHE A 40 -1.86 -6.78 0.50
CA PHE A 40 -3.06 -6.74 1.33
C PHE A 40 -4.23 -6.27 0.49
N ALA A 41 -5.41 -6.83 0.73
CA ALA A 41 -6.64 -6.40 0.10
C ALA A 41 -7.69 -6.17 1.19
N PHE A 42 -8.40 -5.04 1.10
CA PHE A 42 -9.43 -4.70 2.08
C PHE A 42 -10.66 -4.11 1.40
N PRO A 43 -11.87 -4.47 1.88
CA PRO A 43 -13.09 -3.93 1.34
C PRO A 43 -13.25 -2.45 1.74
N VAL A 44 -13.69 -1.65 0.79
CA VAL A 44 -14.03 -0.23 0.98
C VAL A 44 -15.55 -0.10 1.00
N ARG A 45 -16.09 0.51 2.06
CA ARG A 45 -17.51 0.81 2.18
C ARG A 45 -17.83 2.15 1.51
N PRO A 46 -19.09 2.40 1.11
CA PRO A 46 -19.53 3.65 0.48
C PRO A 46 -19.13 4.97 1.17
N TYR A 47 -18.85 4.93 2.48
CA TYR A 47 -18.51 6.10 3.30
C TYR A 47 -17.14 5.95 4.01
N SER A 48 -16.32 4.98 3.61
CA SER A 48 -14.95 4.88 4.10
C SER A 48 -14.15 6.12 3.73
N GLN A 49 -13.45 6.71 4.70
CA GLN A 49 -12.73 7.98 4.52
C GLN A 49 -11.21 7.80 4.42
N SER A 50 -10.69 6.70 4.96
CA SER A 50 -9.26 6.43 4.97
C SER A 50 -8.98 4.95 5.13
N GLY A 51 -7.75 4.57 4.79
CA GLY A 51 -7.21 3.25 5.06
C GLY A 51 -5.71 3.32 5.30
N TYR A 52 -5.16 2.22 5.78
CA TYR A 52 -3.73 2.05 5.92
C TYR A 52 -3.31 0.61 5.69
N SER A 53 -2.05 0.42 5.36
CA SER A 53 -1.36 -0.86 5.36
C SER A 53 0.05 -0.63 5.88
N TYR A 54 0.74 -1.70 6.30
CA TYR A 54 2.14 -1.60 6.69
C TYR A 54 2.93 -2.81 6.22
N ALA A 55 4.23 -2.61 6.08
CA ALA A 55 5.20 -3.68 5.88
C ALA A 55 6.43 -3.44 6.75
N ILE A 56 7.16 -4.51 7.03
CA ILE A 56 8.45 -4.49 7.74
C ILE A 56 9.47 -5.10 6.79
N TYR A 57 10.58 -4.39 6.59
CA TYR A 57 11.68 -4.86 5.75
C TYR A 57 12.89 -5.20 6.61
N GLY A 58 13.37 -6.43 6.49
CA GLY A 58 14.58 -6.89 7.19
C GLY A 58 15.88 -6.50 6.51
N GLN A 59 15.84 -5.91 5.31
CA GLN A 59 17.00 -5.55 4.50
C GLN A 59 16.86 -4.14 3.92
N PRO A 60 17.98 -3.41 3.75
CA PRO A 60 17.96 -2.10 3.10
C PRO A 60 17.68 -2.22 1.59
N GLY A 61 17.19 -1.14 1.00
CA GLY A 61 16.90 -1.08 -0.42
C GLY A 61 15.87 -0.02 -0.80
N THR A 62 15.55 0.05 -2.09
CA THR A 62 14.48 0.90 -2.61
C THR A 62 13.15 0.20 -2.42
N GLY A 63 12.31 0.73 -1.55
CA GLY A 63 10.95 0.26 -1.34
C GLY A 63 9.96 0.98 -2.25
N SER A 64 8.89 0.30 -2.62
CA SER A 64 7.74 0.96 -3.24
C SER A 64 6.43 0.30 -2.82
N VAL A 65 5.35 1.06 -2.92
CA VAL A 65 3.99 0.59 -2.70
C VAL A 65 3.12 1.02 -3.85
N ASP A 66 2.39 0.06 -4.40
CA ASP A 66 1.29 0.34 -5.30
C ASP A 66 -0.03 0.21 -4.55
N LEU A 67 -0.87 1.22 -4.68
CA LEU A 67 -2.27 1.20 -4.27
C LEU A 67 -3.12 1.09 -5.52
N TYR A 68 -3.98 0.07 -5.53
CA TYR A 68 -4.96 -0.14 -6.57
C TYR A 68 -6.38 -0.01 -6.01
N TRP A 69 -7.28 0.49 -6.86
CA TRP A 69 -8.72 0.33 -6.67
C TRP A 69 -9.20 -0.93 -7.40
N ALA A 70 -10.14 -1.67 -6.83
CA ALA A 70 -10.76 -2.84 -7.43
C ALA A 70 -12.25 -2.93 -7.06
N SER A 71 -13.05 -3.71 -7.78
CA SER A 71 -14.45 -3.95 -7.37
C SER A 71 -14.55 -4.86 -6.15
N THR A 72 -13.61 -5.80 -5.99
CA THR A 72 -13.59 -6.77 -4.89
C THR A 72 -12.18 -7.01 -4.37
N THR A 73 -12.09 -7.64 -3.18
CA THR A 73 -10.80 -7.99 -2.56
C THR A 73 -10.04 -9.09 -3.30
N GLN A 74 -10.57 -9.66 -4.38
CA GLN A 74 -9.82 -10.55 -5.27
C GLN A 74 -8.84 -9.78 -6.16
N CYS A 75 -9.01 -8.47 -6.32
CA CYS A 75 -8.06 -7.59 -7.03
C CYS A 75 -7.77 -8.01 -8.49
N THR A 76 -8.72 -8.69 -9.14
CA THR A 76 -8.60 -9.20 -10.51
C THR A 76 -8.82 -8.10 -11.55
N ASP A 77 -9.65 -7.12 -11.25
CA ASP A 77 -9.99 -5.95 -12.07
C ASP A 77 -9.29 -4.67 -11.59
N ARG A 78 -8.16 -4.83 -10.89
CA ARG A 78 -7.48 -3.73 -10.21
C ARG A 78 -6.98 -2.66 -11.18
N VAL A 79 -7.18 -1.40 -10.81
CA VAL A 79 -6.70 -0.21 -11.53
C VAL A 79 -5.73 0.55 -10.63
N LEU A 80 -4.55 0.88 -11.14
CA LEU A 80 -3.53 1.60 -10.37
C LEU A 80 -4.06 2.98 -9.99
N ALA A 81 -4.13 3.24 -8.68
CA ALA A 81 -4.56 4.52 -8.13
C ALA A 81 -3.34 5.38 -7.77
N GLN A 82 -2.34 4.79 -7.13
CA GLN A 82 -1.14 5.53 -6.72
C GLN A 82 0.08 4.60 -6.60
N HIS A 83 1.24 5.10 -7.03
CA HIS A 83 2.54 4.49 -6.78
C HIS A 83 3.35 5.42 -5.88
N VAL A 84 3.96 4.89 -4.83
CA VAL A 84 4.86 5.64 -3.95
C VAL A 84 6.17 4.91 -3.73
N THR A 85 7.27 5.66 -3.70
CA THR A 85 8.61 5.13 -3.47
C THR A 85 9.18 5.64 -2.15
N PHE A 86 9.99 4.82 -1.50
CA PHE A 86 10.72 5.16 -0.29
C PHE A 86 12.05 4.39 -0.23
N THR A 87 12.91 4.76 0.72
CA THR A 87 14.21 4.14 0.94
C THR A 87 14.22 3.46 2.30
N VAL A 88 14.73 2.24 2.36
CA VAL A 88 15.03 1.52 3.60
C VAL A 88 16.55 1.51 3.78
N VAL A 89 17.02 2.02 4.91
CA VAL A 89 18.44 2.04 5.29
C VAL A 89 18.68 1.09 6.46
N ALA A 90 19.93 0.67 6.65
CA ALA A 90 20.30 -0.12 7.82
C ALA A 90 19.97 0.63 9.12
N GLY A 91 19.48 -0.14 10.11
CA GLY A 91 19.05 0.35 11.41
C GLY A 91 20.17 0.83 12.32
#